data_AF-A0A1B6I137-F1
#
_entry.id   AF-A0A1B6I137-F1
#
_cell.length_a   1.000
_cell.length_b   1.000
_cell.length_c   1.000
_cell.angle_alpha   90.00
_cell.angle_beta   90.00
_cell.angle_gamma   90.00
#
_symmetry.space_group_name_H-M   'P 1'
#
loop_
_entity.id
_entity.type
_entity.pdbx_description
1 polymer ?
#
loop_
_entity_poly.entity_id
_entity_poly.type
_entity_poly.pdbx_seq_one_letter_code
_entity_poly.pdbx_strand_id
1 'polypeptide(L)'
;MGKRQHQKDKLYLTYNEWTTLYGGKKAGPEKSNFRRLPFDHCCVSLQPFENPYCDREGNIFELEAILGFLKKYKINPVSGKPLDSKSLIKLNFHKNAQDEYHCPVLYKTLTKQSHIVAVATTGNVFSYEAIEQLNIKTKSWKDLLTDEPYKKSDLITLQDPTNLTKFNLTTFHHIKNNLRVETEDELEAKGNPEARLKTVSKETRDILDELNREYKAPEVQASEKKVADKFNAAHYSTGKVAASFTSTAMVPETEHEAAIIEEDLVRYERVKKKGYVRLVTNFGPLNLELYCDMVPKASENFMKLCERGYYDNTKFHRSIRNFMIQGGDPTGTGDGGESIWGKPFEDHFKPNLTHTGRGVLSMANSGPNTNKSQFFLTYRSCRHLDGKHTVFGRVVGGLDTLSAMEQVEVDNKDCPIEDIVIEKAQVFVDPYVEADEQLAVERAEDLKRKEAEAAESAPKLRAVPNQPLRAFHSGVGKYINPQTLNSKEKLVTSSEPVAKKKKDVGYQFSNFSSW
;
A
#
# COMPACT_ATOMS: atom_id res chain seq x y z
N MET A 1 42.86 2.79 -6.58
CA MET A 1 41.84 2.75 -7.66
C MET A 1 42.03 1.49 -8.48
N GLY A 2 41.32 0.40 -8.16
CA GLY A 2 41.44 -0.89 -8.84
C GLY A 2 40.42 -1.04 -9.96
N LYS A 3 40.89 -0.97 -11.22
CA LYS A 3 40.10 -1.25 -12.43
C LYS A 3 39.83 -2.75 -12.57
N ARG A 4 38.78 -3.26 -11.91
CA ARG A 4 38.08 -4.52 -12.29
C ARG A 4 36.59 -4.39 -11.98
N GLN A 5 35.92 -3.51 -12.72
CA GLN A 5 34.46 -3.49 -12.76
C GLN A 5 34.03 -4.69 -13.62
N HIS A 6 33.51 -5.72 -12.95
CA HIS A 6 33.06 -6.97 -13.56
C HIS A 6 31.96 -6.67 -14.61
N GLN A 7 32.27 -6.98 -15.86
CA GLN A 7 31.33 -7.01 -16.98
C GLN A 7 30.34 -8.16 -16.71
N LYS A 8 29.10 -7.83 -16.34
CA LYS A 8 28.02 -8.79 -16.04
C LYS A 8 27.31 -9.32 -17.30
N ASP A 9 27.63 -8.76 -18.46
CA ASP A 9 27.03 -9.19 -19.74
C ASP A 9 27.94 -10.22 -20.41
N LYS A 10 27.74 -11.50 -20.04
CA LYS A 10 28.28 -12.64 -20.78
C LYS A 10 27.14 -13.36 -21.48
N LEU A 11 27.34 -13.70 -22.76
CA LEU A 11 26.33 -14.37 -23.59
C LEU A 11 26.16 -15.87 -23.26
N TYR A 12 26.83 -16.38 -22.24
CA TYR A 12 26.78 -17.78 -21.79
C TYR A 12 26.78 -17.84 -20.26
N LEU A 13 26.05 -18.81 -19.71
CA LEU A 13 26.05 -19.13 -18.28
C LEU A 13 27.20 -20.08 -17.94
N THR A 14 27.94 -19.78 -16.88
CA THR A 14 28.91 -20.74 -16.35
C THR A 14 28.22 -21.88 -15.59
N TYR A 15 28.90 -23.02 -15.47
CA TYR A 15 28.39 -24.17 -14.70
C TYR A 15 28.04 -23.81 -13.25
N ASN A 16 28.83 -22.94 -12.62
CA ASN A 16 28.55 -22.47 -11.25
C ASN A 16 27.31 -21.57 -11.20
N GLU A 17 27.11 -20.67 -12.16
CA GLU A 17 25.92 -19.80 -12.21
C GLU A 17 24.64 -20.61 -12.52
N TRP A 18 24.74 -21.62 -13.39
CA TRP A 18 23.63 -22.54 -13.67
C TRP A 18 23.23 -23.38 -12.47
N THR A 19 24.20 -23.83 -11.67
CA THR A 19 23.96 -24.69 -10.51
C THR A 19 23.50 -23.94 -9.26
N THR A 20 23.84 -22.65 -9.11
CA THR A 20 23.60 -21.89 -7.85
C THR A 20 22.62 -20.72 -7.98
N LEU A 21 22.60 -20.00 -9.10
CA LEU A 21 21.88 -18.72 -9.22
C LEU A 21 20.61 -18.79 -10.06
N TYR A 22 20.64 -19.48 -11.20
CA TYR A 22 19.57 -19.40 -12.21
C TYR A 22 18.76 -20.69 -12.41
N GLY A 23 18.79 -21.61 -11.45
CA GLY A 23 17.72 -22.61 -11.30
C GLY A 23 17.87 -23.93 -12.07
N GLY A 24 19.09 -24.40 -12.35
CA GLY A 24 19.32 -25.71 -12.98
C GLY A 24 19.22 -26.93 -12.05
N LYS A 25 19.17 -26.74 -10.73
CA LYS A 25 19.18 -27.84 -9.75
C LYS A 25 17.76 -28.32 -9.44
N LYS A 26 17.34 -29.45 -10.04
CA LYS A 26 16.22 -30.21 -9.49
C LYS A 26 16.59 -30.67 -8.08
N ALA A 27 15.77 -30.35 -7.10
CA ALA A 27 15.88 -30.91 -5.76
C ALA A 27 15.72 -32.44 -5.87
N GLY A 28 16.84 -33.17 -5.90
CA GLY A 28 16.82 -34.61 -5.66
C GLY A 28 16.23 -34.88 -4.27
N PRO A 29 15.76 -36.12 -4.00
CA PRO A 29 15.28 -36.46 -2.67
C PRO A 29 16.36 -36.11 -1.67
N GLU A 30 16.02 -35.29 -0.68
CA GLU A 30 16.95 -34.88 0.37
C GLU A 30 17.61 -36.15 0.90
N LYS A 31 18.94 -36.24 0.76
CA LYS A 31 19.71 -37.24 1.50
C LYS A 31 19.49 -36.88 2.96
N SER A 32 18.50 -37.52 3.61
CA SER A 32 18.24 -37.33 5.04
C SER A 32 19.53 -37.67 5.76
N ASN A 33 20.24 -36.65 6.25
CA ASN A 33 21.46 -36.86 7.03
C ASN A 33 21.07 -37.65 8.27
N PHE A 34 21.35 -38.95 8.28
CA PHE A 34 21.10 -39.81 9.43
C PHE A 34 21.87 -39.23 10.61
N ARG A 35 21.14 -38.77 11.63
CA ARG A 35 21.70 -38.23 12.86
C ARG A 35 21.07 -38.98 14.03
N ARG A 36 21.90 -39.75 14.73
CA ARG A 36 21.52 -40.55 15.89
C ARG A 36 21.71 -39.73 17.16
N LEU A 37 20.69 -39.67 18.02
CA LEU A 37 20.83 -39.08 19.34
C LEU A 37 21.71 -39.99 20.22
N PRO A 38 22.75 -39.46 20.87
CA PRO A 38 23.52 -40.20 21.87
C PRO A 38 22.67 -40.65 23.07
N PHE A 39 23.09 -41.70 23.78
CA PHE A 39 22.32 -42.27 24.88
C PHE A 39 22.29 -41.40 26.14
N ASP A 40 23.21 -40.45 26.26
CA ASP A 40 23.38 -39.50 27.35
C ASP A 40 22.54 -38.22 27.14
N HIS A 41 21.71 -38.17 26.10
CA HIS A 41 20.89 -37.01 25.75
C HIS A 41 19.39 -37.27 25.87
N CYS A 42 18.64 -36.23 26.25
CA CYS A 42 17.18 -36.22 26.31
C CYS A 42 16.56 -36.16 24.92
N CYS A 43 15.52 -36.96 24.66
CA CYS A 43 14.83 -37.00 23.37
C CYS A 43 13.97 -35.75 23.08
N VAL A 44 13.66 -34.92 24.07
CA VAL A 44 12.89 -33.67 23.89
C VAL A 44 13.81 -32.47 23.70
N SER A 45 14.73 -32.23 24.64
CA SER A 45 15.63 -31.07 24.60
C SER A 45 16.83 -31.29 23.68
N LEU A 46 17.14 -32.54 23.32
CA LEU A 46 18.33 -32.93 22.56
C LEU A 46 19.66 -32.50 23.23
N GLN A 47 19.63 -32.28 24.54
CA GLN A 47 20.76 -31.91 25.39
C GLN A 47 21.11 -33.07 26.34
N PRO A 48 22.33 -33.11 26.90
CA PRO A 48 22.68 -34.03 27.96
C PRO A 48 21.67 -33.95 29.12
N PHE A 49 21.26 -35.10 29.66
CA PHE A 49 20.33 -35.12 30.80
C PHE A 49 21.06 -35.04 32.14
N GLU A 50 20.36 -34.53 33.16
CA GLU A 50 20.78 -34.54 34.56
C GLU A 50 19.88 -35.47 35.38
N ASN A 51 18.54 -35.37 35.20
CA ASN A 51 17.56 -36.23 35.85
C ASN A 51 16.83 -37.09 34.79
N PRO A 52 17.42 -38.21 34.36
CA PRO A 52 16.86 -39.03 33.30
C PRO A 52 15.66 -39.85 33.77
N TYR A 53 14.61 -39.81 32.97
CA TYR A 53 13.44 -40.68 33.04
C TYR A 53 13.26 -41.39 31.71
N CYS A 54 12.61 -42.56 31.70
CA CYS A 54 12.28 -43.24 30.46
C CYS A 54 10.83 -43.71 30.40
N ASP A 55 10.36 -43.94 29.18
CA ASP A 55 9.16 -44.72 28.92
C ASP A 55 9.49 -46.23 28.80
N ARG A 56 8.45 -47.06 28.71
CA ARG A 56 8.62 -48.50 28.49
C ARG A 56 9.22 -48.86 27.13
N GLU A 57 9.24 -47.94 26.18
CA GLU A 57 9.87 -48.13 24.86
C GLU A 57 11.40 -47.86 24.92
N GLY A 58 11.89 -47.33 26.04
CA GLY A 58 13.30 -47.01 26.29
C GLY A 58 13.75 -45.66 25.73
N ASN A 59 12.82 -44.74 25.47
CA ASN A 59 13.12 -43.36 25.12
C ASN A 59 13.47 -42.58 26.39
N ILE A 60 14.60 -41.87 26.39
CA ILE A 60 15.12 -41.15 27.58
C ILE A 60 14.70 -39.68 27.50
N PHE A 61 14.24 -39.15 28.63
CA PHE A 61 13.75 -37.79 28.78
C PHE A 61 14.31 -37.13 30.05
N GLU A 62 14.50 -35.82 30.00
CA GLU A 62 14.74 -34.98 31.19
C GLU A 62 13.40 -34.65 31.83
N LEU A 63 13.31 -34.72 33.17
CA LEU A 63 12.06 -34.56 33.91
C LEU A 63 11.34 -33.24 33.61
N GLU A 64 12.07 -32.12 33.64
CA GLU A 64 11.49 -30.79 33.42
C GLU A 64 10.97 -30.63 31.98
N ALA A 65 11.77 -31.08 31.01
CA ALA A 65 11.43 -30.98 29.59
C ALA A 65 10.20 -31.83 29.23
N ILE A 66 10.11 -33.07 29.74
CA ILE A 66 8.98 -33.96 29.43
C ILE A 66 7.70 -33.50 30.11
N LEU A 67 7.76 -33.00 31.35
CA LEU A 67 6.58 -32.47 32.03
C LEU A 67 6.04 -31.24 31.30
N GLY A 68 6.92 -30.33 30.86
CA GLY A 68 6.53 -29.19 30.02
C GLY A 68 5.85 -29.63 28.71
N PHE A 69 6.40 -30.65 28.04
CA PHE A 69 5.83 -31.18 26.80
C PHE A 69 4.49 -31.88 27.01
N LEU A 70 4.36 -32.71 28.05
CA LEU A 70 3.14 -33.44 28.39
C LEU A 70 2.01 -32.50 28.82
N LYS A 71 2.31 -31.41 29.54
CA LYS A 71 1.32 -30.40 29.93
C LYS A 71 0.66 -29.77 28.70
N LYS A 72 1.43 -29.54 27.63
CA LYS A 72 0.96 -28.90 26.39
C LYS A 72 0.29 -29.88 25.42
N TYR A 73 0.89 -31.05 25.20
CA TYR A 73 0.49 -31.95 24.11
C TYR A 73 -0.05 -33.32 24.54
N LYS A 74 0.18 -33.76 25.80
CA LYS A 74 -0.29 -35.06 26.35
C LYS A 74 0.06 -36.29 25.50
N ILE A 75 1.13 -36.20 24.70
CA ILE A 75 1.61 -37.25 23.81
C ILE A 75 3.12 -37.46 24.01
N ASN A 76 3.59 -38.64 23.64
CA ASN A 76 5.00 -38.99 23.62
C ASN A 76 5.71 -38.22 22.48
N PRO A 77 6.78 -37.48 22.77
CA PRO A 77 7.51 -36.68 21.78
C PRO A 77 8.23 -37.53 20.70
N VAL A 78 8.52 -38.80 20.97
CA VAL A 78 9.18 -39.70 20.02
C VAL A 78 8.15 -40.50 19.23
N SER A 79 7.25 -41.22 19.92
CA SER A 79 6.30 -42.15 19.28
C SER A 79 4.95 -41.55 18.88
N GLY A 80 4.58 -40.37 19.41
CA GLY A 80 3.29 -39.73 19.15
C GLY A 80 2.09 -40.38 19.87
N LYS A 81 2.31 -41.45 20.65
CA LYS A 81 1.27 -42.14 21.43
C LYS A 81 0.92 -41.35 22.71
N PRO A 82 -0.29 -41.47 23.27
CA PRO A 82 -0.61 -40.85 24.55
C PRO A 82 0.31 -41.38 25.66
N LEU A 83 0.86 -40.47 26.47
CA LEU A 83 1.79 -40.79 27.55
C LEU A 83 1.37 -40.04 28.82
N ASP A 84 1.33 -40.74 29.95
CA ASP A 84 1.01 -40.16 31.25
C ASP A 84 2.28 -39.97 32.10
N SER A 85 2.31 -38.89 32.86
CA SER A 85 3.43 -38.52 33.75
C SER A 85 3.79 -39.60 34.76
N LYS A 86 2.78 -40.32 35.29
CA LYS A 86 2.96 -41.40 36.27
C LYS A 86 3.58 -42.67 35.69
N SER A 87 3.58 -42.81 34.37
CA SER A 87 4.10 -44.00 33.69
C SER A 87 5.61 -43.93 33.41
N LEU A 88 6.23 -42.78 33.67
CA LEU A 88 7.67 -42.56 33.51
C LEU A 88 8.44 -43.23 34.65
N ILE A 89 9.55 -43.87 34.28
CA ILE A 89 10.43 -44.58 35.21
C ILE A 89 11.70 -43.75 35.37
N LYS A 90 12.08 -43.43 36.62
CA LYS A 90 13.34 -42.73 36.90
C LYS A 90 14.51 -43.66 36.58
N LEU A 91 15.52 -43.17 35.87
CA LEU A 91 16.73 -43.92 35.58
C LEU A 91 17.85 -43.54 36.55
N ASN A 92 18.52 -44.54 37.11
CA ASN A 92 19.68 -44.36 37.98
C ASN A 92 20.95 -44.77 37.21
N PHE A 93 21.65 -43.78 36.66
CA PHE A 93 22.96 -43.98 36.05
C PHE A 93 24.08 -43.83 37.09
N HIS A 94 25.12 -44.66 36.99
CA HIS A 94 26.30 -44.59 37.85
C HIS A 94 27.48 -43.99 37.09
N LYS A 95 28.21 -43.07 37.71
CA LYS A 95 29.40 -42.44 37.15
C LYS A 95 30.66 -42.87 37.90
N ASN A 96 31.76 -43.01 37.15
CA ASN A 96 33.10 -43.30 37.69
C ASN A 96 33.75 -42.04 38.28
N ALA A 97 34.95 -42.18 38.86
CA ALA A 97 35.75 -41.06 39.35
C ALA A 97 36.09 -40.01 38.27
N GLN A 98 36.08 -40.41 36.99
CA GLN A 98 36.29 -39.55 35.81
C GLN A 98 35.00 -38.93 35.26
N ASP A 99 33.87 -39.02 35.98
CA ASP A 99 32.54 -38.54 35.56
C ASP A 99 31.94 -39.25 34.32
N GLU A 100 32.50 -40.41 33.94
CA GLU A 100 31.99 -41.25 32.84
C GLU A 100 30.93 -42.25 33.33
N TYR A 101 29.84 -42.42 32.58
CA TYR A 101 28.82 -43.43 32.86
C TYR A 101 29.39 -44.84 32.76
N HIS A 102 29.13 -45.69 33.76
CA HIS A 102 29.61 -47.07 33.79
C HIS A 102 28.55 -48.03 34.32
N CYS A 103 28.73 -49.31 34.01
CA CYS A 103 27.94 -50.38 34.61
C CYS A 103 28.44 -50.63 36.04
N PRO A 104 27.59 -50.52 37.08
CA PRO A 104 28.01 -50.62 38.48
C PRO A 104 28.50 -52.02 38.90
N VAL A 105 28.18 -53.05 38.10
CA VAL A 105 28.54 -54.45 38.42
C VAL A 105 29.82 -54.88 37.70
N LEU A 106 29.90 -54.58 36.40
CA LEU A 106 31.07 -54.96 35.57
C LEU A 106 32.16 -53.89 35.54
N TYR A 107 31.91 -52.71 36.12
CA TYR A 107 32.79 -51.52 36.09
C TYR A 107 33.23 -51.07 34.70
N LYS A 108 32.58 -51.58 33.65
CA LYS A 108 32.83 -51.19 32.25
C LYS A 108 32.14 -49.86 31.95
N THR A 109 32.87 -48.95 31.31
CA THR A 109 32.34 -47.67 30.85
C THR A 109 31.31 -47.87 29.73
N LEU A 110 30.22 -47.11 29.77
CA LEU A 110 29.15 -47.14 28.78
C LEU A 110 29.51 -46.19 27.65
N THR A 111 29.64 -46.75 26.45
CA THR A 111 30.02 -46.01 25.24
C THR A 111 28.81 -45.86 24.31
N LYS A 112 28.96 -45.04 23.26
CA LYS A 112 27.96 -44.86 22.19
C LYS A 112 27.64 -46.14 21.40
N GLN A 113 28.37 -47.24 21.62
CA GLN A 113 28.12 -48.53 20.97
C GLN A 113 27.74 -49.63 21.98
N SER A 114 27.66 -49.29 23.27
CA SER A 114 27.29 -50.24 24.30
C SER A 114 25.81 -50.59 24.21
N HIS A 115 25.47 -51.85 24.48
CA HIS A 115 24.08 -52.29 24.65
C HIS A 115 23.67 -52.02 26.11
N ILE A 116 22.78 -51.05 26.31
CA ILE A 116 22.42 -50.49 27.63
C ILE A 116 20.96 -50.82 27.94
N VAL A 117 20.72 -51.27 29.17
CA VAL A 117 19.42 -51.75 29.60
C VAL A 117 19.13 -51.28 31.03
N ALA A 118 17.87 -50.94 31.30
CA ALA A 118 17.38 -50.57 32.61
C ALA A 118 16.35 -51.58 33.12
N VAL A 119 16.28 -51.75 34.43
CA VAL A 119 15.22 -52.54 35.09
C VAL A 119 14.08 -51.59 35.48
N ALA A 120 12.86 -51.86 35.03
CA ALA A 120 11.73 -50.95 35.21
C ALA A 120 11.28 -50.76 36.67
N THR A 121 11.50 -51.76 37.53
CA THR A 121 11.10 -51.72 38.95
C THR A 121 11.99 -50.79 39.77
N THR A 122 13.31 -50.91 39.59
CA THR A 122 14.32 -50.18 40.37
C THR A 122 14.84 -48.93 39.66
N GLY A 123 14.73 -48.87 38.34
CA GLY A 123 15.31 -47.82 37.51
C GLY A 123 16.82 -47.94 37.28
N ASN A 124 17.47 -48.97 37.84
CA ASN A 124 18.93 -49.12 37.74
C ASN A 124 19.36 -49.48 36.31
N VAL A 125 20.42 -48.82 35.84
CA VAL A 125 20.96 -48.99 34.49
C VAL A 125 22.19 -49.88 34.50
N PHE A 126 22.20 -50.90 33.64
CA PHE A 126 23.28 -51.86 33.50
C PHE A 126 23.70 -52.00 32.02
N SER A 127 24.89 -52.55 31.81
CA SER A 127 25.23 -53.11 30.50
C SER A 127 24.44 -54.42 30.30
N TYR A 128 23.97 -54.67 29.07
CA TYR A 128 23.25 -55.90 28.77
C TYR A 128 24.08 -57.15 29.05
N GLU A 129 25.40 -57.08 28.87
CA GLU A 129 26.32 -58.16 29.19
C GLU A 129 26.22 -58.60 30.67
N ALA A 130 26.08 -57.64 31.60
CA ALA A 130 25.93 -57.93 33.02
C ALA A 130 24.63 -58.71 33.28
N ILE A 131 23.51 -58.24 32.71
CA ILE A 131 22.20 -58.90 32.85
C ILE A 131 22.20 -60.25 32.15
N GLU A 132 22.83 -60.38 30.98
CA GLU A 132 22.89 -61.62 30.23
C GLU A 132 23.67 -62.70 31.00
N GLN A 133 24.83 -62.35 31.55
CA GLN A 133 25.69 -63.29 32.28
C GLN A 133 25.12 -63.65 33.65
N LEU A 134 24.66 -62.66 34.41
CA LEU A 134 24.32 -62.85 35.83
C LEU A 134 22.85 -63.14 36.09
N ASN A 135 21.94 -62.76 35.18
CA ASN A 135 20.50 -62.96 35.35
C ASN A 135 19.90 -63.94 34.31
N ILE A 136 20.16 -63.72 33.01
CA ILE A 136 19.53 -64.52 31.95
C ILE A 136 20.09 -65.95 31.92
N LYS A 137 21.42 -66.11 31.94
CA LYS A 137 22.07 -67.44 31.87
C LYS A 137 21.87 -68.27 33.15
N THR A 138 21.87 -67.61 34.31
CA THR A 138 21.66 -68.22 35.63
C THR A 138 20.19 -68.43 35.98
N LYS A 139 19.26 -67.87 35.18
CA LYS A 139 17.81 -67.82 35.43
C LYS A 139 17.43 -67.13 36.76
N SER A 140 18.29 -66.22 37.24
CA SER A 140 18.03 -65.39 38.43
C SER A 140 17.46 -64.04 38.00
N TRP A 141 16.20 -63.75 38.36
CA TRP A 141 15.53 -62.50 37.99
C TRP A 141 15.43 -61.53 39.17
N LYS A 142 16.60 -61.10 39.65
CA LYS A 142 16.74 -60.10 40.72
C LYS A 142 17.65 -58.98 40.28
N ASP A 143 17.33 -57.75 40.68
CA ASP A 143 18.16 -56.59 40.38
C ASP A 143 19.57 -56.78 40.97
N LEU A 144 20.60 -56.47 40.17
CA LEU A 144 21.99 -56.77 40.52
C LEU A 144 22.57 -55.89 41.64
N LEU A 145 21.89 -54.79 42.01
CA LEU A 145 22.30 -53.88 43.07
C LEU A 145 21.43 -54.01 44.31
N THR A 146 20.12 -54.18 44.12
CA THR A 146 19.12 -54.07 45.19
C THR A 146 18.45 -55.40 45.54
N ASP A 147 18.76 -56.48 44.81
CA ASP A 147 18.16 -57.81 44.97
C ASP A 147 16.62 -57.87 44.80
N GLU A 148 15.99 -56.79 44.31
CA GLU A 148 14.56 -56.74 44.07
C GLU A 148 14.14 -57.69 42.92
N PRO A 149 13.13 -58.55 43.12
CA PRO A 149 12.68 -59.46 42.08
C PRO A 149 11.96 -58.71 40.95
N TYR A 150 12.32 -59.00 39.71
CA TYR A 150 11.69 -58.41 38.53
C TYR A 150 11.38 -59.48 37.46
N LYS A 151 10.55 -59.15 36.46
CA LYS A 151 10.23 -60.07 35.35
C LYS A 151 11.04 -59.72 34.11
N LYS A 152 11.23 -60.68 33.20
CA LYS A 152 11.86 -60.42 31.90
C LYS A 152 11.19 -59.29 31.10
N SER A 153 9.88 -59.08 31.28
CA SER A 153 9.11 -57.99 30.67
C SER A 153 9.47 -56.59 31.20
N ASP A 154 10.07 -56.53 32.38
CA ASP A 154 10.43 -55.29 33.06
C ASP A 154 11.81 -54.79 32.60
N LEU A 155 12.43 -55.50 31.66
CA LEU A 155 13.71 -55.14 31.08
C LEU A 155 13.51 -54.14 29.94
N ILE A 156 14.00 -52.91 30.13
CA ILE A 156 13.87 -51.81 29.16
C ILE A 156 15.19 -51.60 28.45
N THR A 157 15.25 -51.90 27.15
CA THR A 157 16.43 -51.62 26.34
C THR A 157 16.51 -50.14 26.03
N LEU A 158 17.46 -49.44 26.66
CA LEU A 158 17.70 -48.02 26.43
C LEU A 158 18.43 -47.81 25.11
N GLN A 159 19.57 -48.48 24.91
CA GLN A 159 20.36 -48.35 23.68
C GLN A 159 20.76 -49.71 23.15
N ASP A 160 20.56 -49.93 21.85
CA ASP A 160 21.04 -51.12 21.13
C ASP A 160 21.92 -50.71 19.92
N PRO A 161 23.16 -51.21 19.82
CA PRO A 161 24.01 -50.94 18.65
C PRO A 161 23.51 -51.59 17.36
N THR A 162 22.77 -52.70 17.45
CA THR A 162 22.25 -53.42 16.27
C THR A 162 21.04 -52.71 15.65
N ASN A 163 20.22 -52.06 16.47
CA ASN A 163 19.06 -51.32 16.01
C ASN A 163 19.40 -49.85 15.72
N LEU A 164 19.86 -49.59 14.49
CA LEU A 164 20.26 -48.27 14.01
C LEU A 164 19.09 -47.29 13.83
N THR A 165 17.85 -47.78 13.70
CA THR A 165 16.68 -46.92 13.47
C THR A 165 16.20 -46.24 14.75
N LYS A 166 16.49 -46.85 15.91
CA LYS A 166 16.17 -46.31 17.23
C LYS A 166 17.03 -45.07 17.51
N PHE A 167 16.38 -43.95 17.86
CA PHE A 167 16.97 -42.61 18.06
C PHE A 167 17.43 -41.85 16.81
N ASN A 168 16.89 -42.17 15.64
CA ASN A 168 17.06 -41.29 14.49
C ASN A 168 16.25 -40.00 14.70
N LEU A 169 16.91 -38.84 14.73
CA LEU A 169 16.24 -37.55 14.96
C LEU A 169 15.12 -37.27 13.94
N THR A 170 15.28 -37.75 12.70
CA THR A 170 14.26 -37.53 11.66
C THR A 170 12.98 -38.30 11.92
N THR A 171 12.99 -39.33 12.78
CA THR A 171 11.79 -40.13 13.08
C THR A 171 10.96 -39.56 14.23
N PHE A 172 11.51 -38.66 15.04
CA PHE A 172 10.85 -38.13 16.23
C PHE A 172 9.59 -37.34 15.86
N HIS A 173 8.47 -37.69 16.50
CA HIS A 173 7.16 -37.09 16.22
C HIS A 173 7.16 -35.56 16.39
N HIS A 174 7.74 -35.04 17.47
CA HIS A 174 7.79 -33.60 17.72
C HIS A 174 8.68 -32.85 16.70
N ILE A 175 9.71 -33.49 16.15
CA ILE A 175 10.57 -32.92 15.11
C ILE A 175 9.85 -32.92 13.76
N LYS A 176 9.20 -34.03 13.38
CA LYS A 176 8.46 -34.12 12.10
C LYS A 176 7.31 -33.12 12.00
N ASN A 177 6.58 -32.95 13.09
CA ASN A 177 5.38 -32.13 13.13
C ASN A 177 5.64 -30.75 13.73
N ASN A 178 6.91 -30.36 13.93
CA ASN A 178 7.34 -29.08 14.48
C ASN A 178 6.63 -28.69 15.79
N LEU A 179 6.40 -29.66 16.69
CA LEU A 179 5.83 -29.39 18.02
C LEU A 179 6.95 -28.98 18.98
N ARG A 180 6.93 -27.73 19.41
CA ARG A 180 7.87 -27.20 20.40
C ARG A 180 7.12 -26.53 21.54
N VAL A 181 7.64 -26.73 22.75
CA VAL A 181 7.24 -25.94 23.91
C VAL A 181 8.08 -24.68 23.85
N GLU A 182 7.42 -23.55 23.64
CA GLU A 182 8.08 -22.24 23.66
C GLU A 182 8.43 -21.93 25.12
N THR A 183 9.61 -21.38 25.35
CA THR A 183 10.01 -20.94 26.69
C THR A 183 9.20 -19.70 27.09
N GLU A 184 9.07 -19.45 28.40
CA GLU A 184 8.33 -18.28 28.90
C GLU A 184 8.91 -16.97 28.32
N ASP A 185 10.23 -16.87 28.18
CA ASP A 185 10.92 -15.76 27.51
C ASP A 185 10.53 -15.57 26.03
N GLU A 186 10.27 -16.66 25.28
CA GLU A 186 9.87 -16.59 23.87
C GLU A 186 8.42 -16.10 23.70
N LEU A 187 7.54 -16.44 24.65
CA LEU A 187 6.16 -15.96 24.69
C LEU A 187 6.09 -14.48 25.07
N GLU A 188 6.87 -14.06 26.08
CA GLU A 188 7.01 -12.66 26.45
C GLU A 188 7.58 -11.82 25.29
N ALA A 189 8.48 -12.40 24.49
CA ALA A 189 9.06 -11.73 23.33
C ALA A 189 8.12 -11.56 22.13
N LYS A 190 6.99 -12.28 22.06
CA LYS A 190 5.97 -12.04 21.03
C LYS A 190 5.13 -10.81 21.32
N GLY A 191 4.98 -10.43 22.59
CA GLY A 191 4.18 -9.27 23.01
C GLY A 191 4.94 -7.96 22.98
N ASN A 192 6.26 -7.99 23.19
CA ASN A 192 7.11 -6.81 23.27
C ASN A 192 8.19 -6.83 22.16
N PRO A 193 8.16 -5.89 21.20
CA PRO A 193 9.20 -5.79 20.16
C PRO A 193 10.60 -5.54 20.74
N GLU A 194 10.69 -5.08 21.99
CA GLU A 194 11.94 -4.80 22.70
C GLU A 194 12.46 -5.96 23.57
N ALA A 195 11.69 -7.04 23.75
CA ALA A 195 12.05 -8.12 24.68
C ALA A 195 13.36 -8.85 24.33
N ARG A 196 13.79 -8.80 23.07
CA ARG A 196 15.07 -9.39 22.61
C ARG A 196 16.28 -8.49 22.85
N LEU A 197 16.09 -7.28 23.39
CA LEU A 197 17.14 -6.28 23.66
C LEU A 197 17.76 -6.40 25.07
N LYS A 198 17.60 -7.54 25.76
CA LYS A 198 18.14 -7.74 27.13
C LYS A 198 19.67 -7.58 27.18
N THR A 199 20.40 -7.92 26.11
CA THR A 199 21.88 -7.79 26.00
C THR A 199 22.29 -6.71 25.00
N VAL A 200 21.96 -5.46 25.29
CA VAL A 200 22.35 -4.29 24.47
C VAL A 200 23.30 -3.43 25.28
N SER A 201 24.35 -2.89 24.63
CA SER A 201 25.33 -2.04 25.32
C SER A 201 24.63 -0.78 25.83
N LYS A 202 25.18 -0.17 26.90
CA LYS A 202 24.59 1.04 27.47
C LYS A 202 24.46 2.17 26.43
N GLU A 203 25.49 2.31 25.60
CA GLU A 203 25.53 3.27 24.48
C GLU A 203 24.40 3.02 23.46
N THR A 204 24.08 1.77 23.15
CA THR A 204 23.00 1.48 22.19
C THR A 204 21.61 1.70 22.78
N ARG A 205 21.45 1.63 24.11
CA ARG A 205 20.20 2.03 24.78
C ARG A 205 20.00 3.54 24.74
N ASP A 206 21.05 4.30 25.05
CA ASP A 206 20.99 5.76 25.05
C ASP A 206 20.64 6.30 23.64
N ILE A 207 21.23 5.72 22.58
CA ILE A 207 20.92 6.06 21.18
C ILE A 207 19.47 5.70 20.81
N LEU A 208 18.95 4.56 21.29
CA LEU A 208 17.57 4.14 20.99
C LEU A 208 16.56 5.08 21.68
N ASP A 209 16.87 5.53 22.90
CA ASP A 209 16.05 6.49 23.65
C ASP A 209 16.06 7.88 22.99
N GLU A 210 17.21 8.33 22.48
CA GLU A 210 17.30 9.54 21.66
C GLU A 210 16.49 9.40 20.36
N LEU A 211 16.64 8.27 19.65
CA LEU A 211 15.92 8.02 18.42
C LEU A 211 14.41 7.96 18.64
N ASN A 212 13.93 7.34 19.73
CA ASN A 212 12.52 7.32 20.09
C ASN A 212 11.97 8.71 20.46
N ARG A 213 12.80 9.60 21.01
CA ARG A 213 12.42 10.99 21.32
C ARG A 213 12.39 11.87 20.07
N GLU A 214 13.33 11.67 19.16
CA GLU A 214 13.48 12.49 17.95
C GLU A 214 12.64 11.98 16.78
N TYR A 215 12.36 10.69 16.73
CA TYR A 215 11.60 10.07 15.64
C TYR A 215 10.14 10.49 15.70
N LYS A 216 9.81 11.51 14.93
CA LYS A 216 8.45 11.80 14.52
C LYS A 216 8.17 10.99 13.26
N ALA A 217 7.28 10.00 13.35
CA ALA A 217 6.85 9.25 12.17
C ALA A 217 6.41 10.26 11.09
N PRO A 218 6.82 10.07 9.81
CA PRO A 218 6.35 10.94 8.76
C PRO A 218 4.83 10.90 8.79
N GLU A 219 4.20 12.03 9.07
CA GLU A 219 2.76 12.18 8.97
C GLU A 219 2.43 11.79 7.53
N VAL A 220 1.81 10.61 7.37
CA VAL A 220 1.20 10.24 6.11
C VAL A 220 0.13 11.29 5.93
N GLN A 221 0.41 12.30 5.12
CA GLN A 221 -0.60 13.23 4.65
C GLN A 221 -1.61 12.35 3.92
N ALA A 222 -2.64 11.93 4.64
CA ALA A 222 -3.84 11.37 4.06
C ALA A 222 -4.43 12.51 3.26
N SER A 223 -3.96 12.69 2.03
CA SER A 223 -4.62 13.54 1.07
C SER A 223 -6.01 12.94 0.92
N GLU A 224 -7.01 13.58 1.50
CA GLU A 224 -8.40 13.17 1.36
C GLU A 224 -8.66 12.94 -0.12
N LYS A 225 -8.98 11.70 -0.49
CA LYS A 225 -9.31 11.37 -1.88
C LYS A 225 -10.60 12.11 -2.19
N LYS A 226 -10.49 13.23 -2.91
CA LYS A 226 -11.65 13.96 -3.42
C LYS A 226 -12.44 13.01 -4.33
N VAL A 227 -13.72 12.85 -4.07
CA VAL A 227 -14.63 12.04 -4.90
C VAL A 227 -15.30 12.98 -5.89
N ALA A 228 -15.41 12.56 -7.16
CA ALA A 228 -16.15 13.32 -8.16
C ALA A 228 -17.65 13.36 -7.82
N ASP A 229 -18.20 14.57 -7.79
CA ASP A 229 -19.62 14.85 -7.86
C ASP A 229 -20.16 14.64 -9.28
N LYS A 230 -21.49 14.64 -9.41
CA LYS A 230 -22.19 14.54 -10.69
C LYS A 230 -21.77 15.63 -11.69
N PHE A 231 -21.38 16.80 -11.21
CA PHE A 231 -21.05 17.96 -12.04
C PHE A 231 -19.58 18.04 -12.46
N ASN A 232 -18.67 17.43 -11.71
CA ASN A 232 -17.23 17.43 -12.01
C ASN A 232 -16.72 16.02 -12.42
N ALA A 233 -17.61 15.04 -12.60
CA ALA A 233 -17.26 13.75 -13.15
C ALA A 233 -16.99 13.85 -14.65
N ALA A 234 -15.76 13.54 -15.07
CA ALA A 234 -15.39 13.48 -16.46
C ALA A 234 -16.05 12.28 -17.18
N HIS A 235 -16.20 12.39 -18.49
CA HIS A 235 -16.62 11.28 -19.36
C HIS A 235 -15.59 10.14 -19.46
N TYR A 236 -14.39 10.33 -18.92
CA TYR A 236 -13.31 9.34 -18.90
C TYR A 236 -12.91 8.99 -17.46
N SER A 237 -12.40 7.76 -17.27
CA SER A 237 -11.96 7.26 -15.96
C SER A 237 -10.55 7.72 -15.61
N THR A 238 -10.19 7.64 -14.32
CA THR A 238 -8.82 7.90 -13.84
C THR A 238 -7.77 6.93 -14.39
N GLY A 239 -8.19 5.82 -15.01
CA GLY A 239 -7.29 4.81 -15.59
C GLY A 239 -6.58 3.92 -14.56
N LYS A 240 -6.78 4.15 -13.26
CA LYS A 240 -6.06 3.42 -12.21
C LYS A 240 -6.41 1.94 -12.12
N VAL A 241 -7.67 1.56 -12.39
CA VAL A 241 -8.07 0.14 -12.50
C VAL A 241 -7.25 -0.56 -13.59
N ALA A 242 -7.12 0.06 -14.77
CA ALA A 242 -6.33 -0.50 -15.86
C ALA A 242 -4.81 -0.51 -15.57
N ALA A 243 -4.30 0.55 -14.93
CA ALA A 243 -2.90 0.63 -14.52
C ALA A 243 -2.54 -0.41 -13.45
N SER A 244 -3.39 -0.60 -12.45
CA SER A 244 -3.19 -1.60 -11.40
C SER A 244 -3.36 -3.03 -11.90
N PHE A 245 -4.22 -3.25 -12.90
CA PHE A 245 -4.35 -4.55 -13.55
C PHE A 245 -3.10 -4.94 -14.34
N THR A 246 -2.38 -3.96 -14.90
CA THR A 246 -1.22 -4.19 -15.78
C THR A 246 0.13 -4.04 -15.09
N SER A 247 0.18 -3.42 -13.91
CA SER A 247 1.42 -3.13 -13.19
C SER A 247 1.57 -4.00 -11.94
N THR A 248 2.72 -4.64 -11.78
CA THR A 248 3.07 -5.40 -10.55
C THR A 248 3.49 -4.50 -9.38
N ALA A 249 3.70 -3.21 -9.63
CA ALA A 249 4.16 -2.24 -8.62
C ALA A 249 3.02 -1.41 -8.00
N MET A 250 1.81 -1.47 -8.56
CA MET A 250 0.65 -0.73 -8.05
C MET A 250 -0.26 -1.64 -7.23
N VAL A 251 -0.94 -1.05 -6.24
CA VAL A 251 -1.97 -1.74 -5.48
C VAL A 251 -3.17 -2.03 -6.41
N PRO A 252 -3.72 -3.25 -6.42
CA PRO A 252 -4.92 -3.56 -7.20
C PRO A 252 -6.09 -2.65 -6.82
N GLU A 253 -6.61 -1.87 -7.77
CA GLU A 253 -7.83 -1.08 -7.62
C GLU A 253 -8.96 -1.72 -8.42
N THR A 254 -10.11 -1.95 -7.77
CA THR A 254 -11.27 -2.65 -8.35
C THR A 254 -12.40 -1.73 -8.77
N GLU A 255 -12.39 -0.47 -8.34
CA GLU A 255 -13.48 0.48 -8.55
C GLU A 255 -13.12 1.49 -9.65
N HIS A 256 -13.98 1.59 -10.67
CA HIS A 256 -13.82 2.57 -11.73
C HIS A 256 -14.31 3.94 -11.25
N GLU A 257 -13.36 4.82 -10.93
CA GLU A 257 -13.65 6.21 -10.61
C GLU A 257 -13.55 7.09 -11.88
N ALA A 258 -14.54 7.97 -12.07
CA ALA A 258 -14.47 9.03 -13.07
C ALA A 258 -13.35 10.01 -12.71
N ALA A 259 -12.61 10.51 -13.71
CA ALA A 259 -11.64 11.56 -13.46
C ALA A 259 -12.35 12.86 -13.03
N ILE A 260 -11.71 13.64 -12.17
CA ILE A 260 -12.28 14.89 -11.66
C ILE A 260 -11.92 16.01 -12.63
N ILE A 261 -12.94 16.66 -13.21
CA ILE A 261 -12.80 17.91 -13.96
C ILE A 261 -12.51 19.03 -12.94
N GLU A 262 -11.58 19.92 -13.29
CA GLU A 262 -11.29 21.12 -12.49
C GLU A 262 -12.57 21.97 -12.29
N GLU A 263 -12.81 22.43 -11.06
CA GLU A 263 -14.03 23.18 -10.72
C GLU A 263 -14.20 24.45 -11.56
N ASP A 264 -13.09 25.09 -11.93
CA ASP A 264 -13.06 26.28 -12.77
C ASP A 264 -13.68 26.00 -14.16
N LEU A 265 -13.41 24.84 -14.77
CA LEU A 265 -13.99 24.47 -16.08
C LEU A 265 -15.50 24.29 -15.98
N VAL A 266 -15.97 23.64 -14.92
CA VAL A 266 -17.40 23.40 -14.64
C VAL A 266 -18.15 24.71 -14.36
N ARG A 267 -17.46 25.68 -13.73
CA ARG A 267 -17.95 27.04 -13.54
C ARG A 267 -18.08 27.77 -14.87
N TYR A 268 -17.06 27.71 -15.72
CA TYR A 268 -17.01 28.47 -16.97
C TYR A 268 -18.08 28.07 -17.99
N GLU A 269 -18.47 26.80 -18.06
CA GLU A 269 -19.57 26.36 -18.94
C GLU A 269 -20.92 27.05 -18.64
N ARG A 270 -21.09 27.53 -17.40
CA ARG A 270 -22.32 28.20 -16.96
C ARG A 270 -22.29 29.72 -17.20
N VAL A 271 -21.12 30.30 -17.45
CA VAL A 271 -20.94 31.75 -17.62
C VAL A 271 -21.27 32.17 -19.04
N LYS A 272 -22.53 32.55 -19.28
CA LYS A 272 -23.01 33.00 -20.62
C LYS A 272 -23.11 34.51 -20.79
N LYS A 273 -23.01 35.26 -19.69
CA LYS A 273 -23.11 36.72 -19.68
C LYS A 273 -21.73 37.35 -19.86
N LYS A 274 -21.70 38.57 -20.40
CA LYS A 274 -20.47 39.37 -20.53
C LYS A 274 -20.23 40.16 -19.24
N GLY A 275 -18.95 40.36 -18.90
CA GLY A 275 -18.55 41.19 -17.77
C GLY A 275 -18.34 42.64 -18.18
N TYR A 276 -18.55 43.57 -17.25
CA TYR A 276 -18.29 45.00 -17.46
C TYR A 276 -17.43 45.56 -16.33
N VAL A 277 -16.32 46.19 -16.70
CA VAL A 277 -15.36 46.80 -15.77
C VAL A 277 -15.10 48.24 -16.19
N ARG A 278 -15.01 49.15 -15.23
CA ARG A 278 -14.59 50.54 -15.44
C ARG A 278 -13.29 50.81 -14.73
N LEU A 279 -12.29 51.19 -15.50
CA LEU A 279 -11.03 51.70 -15.00
C LEU A 279 -11.15 53.23 -14.92
N VAL A 280 -11.06 53.78 -13.72
CA VAL A 280 -10.94 55.23 -13.52
C VAL A 280 -9.46 55.57 -13.59
N THR A 281 -9.05 56.29 -14.63
CA THR A 281 -7.67 56.78 -14.79
C THR A 281 -7.61 58.29 -14.60
N ASN A 282 -6.41 58.84 -14.44
CA ASN A 282 -6.18 60.28 -14.35
C ASN A 282 -6.62 61.07 -15.60
N PHE A 283 -6.69 60.43 -16.77
CA PHE A 283 -7.22 61.04 -17.99
C PHE A 283 -8.74 60.89 -18.13
N GLY A 284 -9.36 60.06 -17.29
CA GLY A 284 -10.80 59.85 -17.20
C GLY A 284 -11.20 58.37 -17.15
N PRO A 285 -12.50 58.06 -17.26
CA PRO A 285 -12.99 56.69 -17.18
C PRO A 285 -12.82 55.92 -18.51
N LEU A 286 -12.46 54.63 -18.41
CA LEU A 286 -12.46 53.64 -19.47
C LEU A 286 -13.42 52.50 -19.12
N ASN A 287 -14.42 52.28 -19.96
CA ASN A 287 -15.38 51.17 -19.80
C ASN A 287 -14.99 50.01 -20.72
N LEU A 288 -14.80 48.84 -20.11
CA LEU A 288 -14.36 47.61 -20.75
C LEU A 288 -15.49 46.57 -20.72
N GLU A 289 -15.72 45.92 -21.85
CA GLU A 289 -16.58 44.75 -22.02
C GLU A 289 -15.68 43.51 -22.11
N LEU A 290 -15.91 42.53 -21.24
CA LEU A 290 -15.14 41.30 -21.16
C LEU A 290 -15.90 40.12 -21.79
N TYR A 291 -15.19 39.28 -22.52
CA TYR A 291 -15.74 38.10 -23.19
C TYR A 291 -15.67 36.85 -22.30
N CYS A 292 -16.37 36.89 -21.16
CA CYS A 292 -16.37 35.84 -20.15
C CYS A 292 -16.77 34.45 -20.68
N ASP A 293 -17.67 34.38 -21.65
CA ASP A 293 -18.12 33.13 -22.30
C ASP A 293 -17.00 32.48 -23.15
N MET A 294 -16.30 33.30 -23.95
CA MET A 294 -15.31 32.80 -24.90
C MET A 294 -13.94 32.57 -24.26
N VAL A 295 -13.56 33.44 -23.32
CA VAL A 295 -12.24 33.46 -22.67
C VAL A 295 -12.42 33.63 -21.16
N PRO A 296 -12.88 32.57 -20.48
CA PRO A 296 -13.27 32.67 -19.08
C PRO A 296 -12.09 32.84 -18.13
N LYS A 297 -10.97 32.13 -18.33
CA LYS A 297 -9.79 32.20 -17.44
C LYS A 297 -9.20 33.61 -17.40
N ALA A 298 -8.96 34.23 -18.55
CA ALA A 298 -8.39 35.58 -18.60
C ALA A 298 -9.35 36.63 -18.02
N SER A 299 -10.65 36.50 -18.32
CA SER A 299 -11.68 37.41 -17.83
C SER A 299 -11.86 37.30 -16.31
N GLU A 300 -11.89 36.09 -15.76
CA GLU A 300 -11.97 35.87 -14.30
C GLU A 300 -10.72 36.41 -13.59
N ASN A 301 -9.53 36.14 -14.13
CA ASN A 301 -8.28 36.68 -13.58
C ASN A 301 -8.34 38.20 -13.50
N PHE A 302 -8.72 38.87 -14.59
CA PHE A 302 -8.82 40.32 -14.63
C PHE A 302 -9.88 40.87 -13.65
N MET A 303 -11.06 40.25 -13.61
CA MET A 303 -12.16 40.65 -12.70
C MET A 303 -11.77 40.51 -11.24
N LYS A 304 -11.24 39.35 -10.82
CA LYS A 304 -10.83 39.12 -9.43
C LYS A 304 -9.67 40.04 -9.01
N LEU A 305 -8.75 40.36 -9.92
CA LEU A 305 -7.69 41.34 -9.66
C LEU A 305 -8.27 42.75 -9.49
N CYS A 306 -9.29 43.13 -10.27
CA CYS A 306 -10.01 44.38 -10.08
C CYS A 306 -10.74 44.44 -8.73
N GLU A 307 -11.43 43.37 -8.33
CA GLU A 307 -12.13 43.31 -7.04
C GLU A 307 -11.20 43.39 -5.84
N ARG A 308 -10.01 42.79 -5.94
CA ARG A 308 -8.97 42.88 -4.90
C ARG A 308 -8.31 44.26 -4.82
N GLY A 309 -8.59 45.17 -5.76
CA GLY A 309 -7.89 46.45 -5.88
C GLY A 309 -6.45 46.32 -6.34
N TYR A 310 -6.08 45.22 -7.02
CA TYR A 310 -4.70 44.96 -7.46
C TYR A 310 -4.21 45.98 -8.49
N TYR A 311 -5.13 46.52 -9.29
CA TYR A 311 -4.82 47.53 -10.31
C TYR A 311 -4.90 48.97 -9.79
N ASP A 312 -5.25 49.18 -8.52
CA ASP A 312 -5.36 50.53 -7.96
C ASP A 312 -3.96 51.15 -7.81
N ASN A 313 -3.82 52.39 -8.28
CA ASN A 313 -2.56 53.13 -8.41
C ASN A 313 -1.49 52.47 -9.29
N THR A 314 -1.88 51.58 -10.20
CA THR A 314 -0.94 50.99 -11.17
C THR A 314 -0.76 51.89 -12.39
N LYS A 315 0.47 51.99 -12.89
CA LYS A 315 0.80 52.82 -14.05
C LYS A 315 0.83 52.03 -15.36
N PHE A 316 0.53 52.70 -16.46
CA PHE A 316 0.86 52.20 -17.80
C PHE A 316 2.33 52.49 -18.08
N HIS A 317 3.16 51.46 -17.92
CA HIS A 317 4.61 51.59 -18.03
C HIS A 317 5.12 51.59 -19.48
N ARG A 318 4.26 51.28 -20.47
CA ARG A 318 4.65 51.25 -21.87
C ARG A 318 3.51 51.73 -22.77
N SER A 319 3.78 52.74 -23.61
CA SER A 319 2.83 53.28 -24.59
C SER A 319 3.53 53.48 -25.92
N ILE A 320 3.00 52.91 -27.00
CA ILE A 320 3.52 53.08 -28.36
C ILE A 320 2.41 53.64 -29.23
N ARG A 321 2.59 54.88 -29.70
CA ARG A 321 1.62 55.58 -30.57
C ARG A 321 1.27 54.73 -31.79
N ASN A 322 -0.01 54.71 -32.18
CA ASN A 322 -0.56 53.89 -33.26
C ASN A 322 -0.43 52.36 -33.09
N PHE A 323 0.05 51.87 -31.95
CA PHE A 323 0.24 50.44 -31.72
C PHE A 323 -0.58 49.98 -30.50
N MET A 324 -0.06 50.16 -29.28
CA MET A 324 -0.72 49.70 -28.07
C MET A 324 -0.21 50.42 -26.83
N ILE A 325 -0.99 50.34 -25.76
CA ILE A 325 -0.62 50.78 -24.41
C ILE A 325 -0.74 49.60 -23.45
N GLN A 326 0.30 49.36 -22.66
CA GLN A 326 0.46 48.20 -21.78
C GLN A 326 0.54 48.66 -20.31
N GLY A 327 -0.17 47.93 -19.45
CA GLY A 327 -0.28 48.19 -18.03
C GLY A 327 -0.56 46.90 -17.24
N GLY A 328 -1.01 47.05 -16.00
CA GLY A 328 -1.33 45.92 -15.14
C GLY A 328 -0.12 45.28 -14.44
N ASP A 329 0.98 46.02 -14.32
CA ASP A 329 2.14 45.68 -13.51
C ASP A 329 2.17 46.58 -12.25
N PRO A 330 2.00 46.03 -11.03
CA PRO A 330 2.06 46.82 -9.80
C PRO A 330 3.47 47.34 -9.48
N THR A 331 4.54 46.68 -9.96
CA THR A 331 5.90 47.20 -9.76
C THR A 331 6.23 48.30 -10.76
N GLY A 332 5.48 48.39 -11.87
CA GLY A 332 5.64 49.39 -12.91
C GLY A 332 7.00 49.32 -13.62
N THR A 333 7.65 48.15 -13.59
CA THR A 333 8.95 47.88 -14.22
C THR A 333 8.79 47.23 -15.59
N GLY A 334 7.66 46.58 -15.84
CA GLY A 334 7.33 45.87 -17.08
C GLY A 334 7.53 44.35 -17.03
N ASP A 335 8.24 43.85 -16.02
CA ASP A 335 8.51 42.42 -15.84
C ASP A 335 7.69 41.77 -14.70
N GLY A 336 6.99 42.60 -13.92
CA GLY A 336 6.23 42.19 -12.74
C GLY A 336 4.83 41.66 -13.05
N GLY A 337 4.05 41.47 -11.99
CA GLY A 337 2.67 41.01 -12.08
C GLY A 337 2.50 39.51 -11.82
N GLU A 338 1.40 39.16 -11.14
CA GLU A 338 1.04 37.81 -10.77
C GLU A 338 -0.43 37.54 -11.09
N SER A 339 -0.76 36.31 -11.47
CA SER A 339 -2.16 35.91 -11.66
C SER A 339 -2.85 35.72 -10.31
N ILE A 340 -4.18 35.63 -10.32
CA ILE A 340 -4.98 35.31 -9.13
C ILE A 340 -4.61 33.96 -8.49
N TRP A 341 -4.09 33.02 -9.30
CA TRP A 341 -3.66 31.68 -8.88
C TRP A 341 -2.18 31.61 -8.47
N GLY A 342 -1.44 32.73 -8.55
CA GLY A 342 0.00 32.81 -8.29
C GLY A 342 0.89 32.15 -9.36
N LYS A 343 0.33 31.35 -10.27
CA LYS A 343 1.04 30.71 -11.39
C LYS A 343 0.60 31.31 -12.73
N PRO A 344 1.48 31.36 -13.75
CA PRO A 344 1.07 31.73 -15.09
C PRO A 344 -0.01 30.78 -15.62
N PHE A 345 -0.94 31.30 -16.42
CA PHE A 345 -2.03 30.51 -16.99
C PHE A 345 -1.97 30.44 -18.52
N GLU A 346 -2.66 29.44 -19.07
CA GLU A 346 -2.68 29.09 -20.49
C GLU A 346 -3.28 30.17 -21.41
N ASP A 347 -2.85 30.17 -22.67
CA ASP A 347 -3.39 31.04 -23.71
C ASP A 347 -4.70 30.48 -24.27
N HIS A 348 -5.69 31.34 -24.46
CA HIS A 348 -7.02 30.97 -24.96
C HIS A 348 -7.30 31.68 -26.28
N PHE A 349 -6.90 31.05 -27.39
CA PHE A 349 -7.12 31.60 -28.72
C PHE A 349 -8.46 31.15 -29.31
N LYS A 350 -9.25 32.09 -29.80
CA LYS A 350 -10.50 31.83 -30.53
C LYS A 350 -10.41 32.47 -31.92
N PRO A 351 -10.83 31.79 -32.98
CA PRO A 351 -10.76 32.33 -34.35
C PRO A 351 -11.63 33.58 -34.53
N ASN A 352 -12.68 33.73 -33.71
CA ASN A 352 -13.60 34.87 -33.75
C ASN A 352 -13.03 36.12 -33.05
N LEU A 353 -11.99 35.96 -32.22
CA LEU A 353 -11.37 37.03 -31.46
C LEU A 353 -10.03 37.39 -32.11
N THR A 354 -10.02 38.50 -32.83
CA THR A 354 -8.84 39.03 -33.50
C THR A 354 -8.58 40.45 -33.03
N HIS A 355 -7.34 40.92 -33.15
CA HIS A 355 -6.94 42.29 -32.85
C HIS A 355 -7.35 43.23 -34.01
N THR A 356 -8.64 43.21 -34.35
CA THR A 356 -9.22 44.06 -35.39
C THR A 356 -10.00 45.19 -34.73
N GLY A 357 -9.60 46.43 -35.02
CA GLY A 357 -10.19 47.63 -34.45
C GLY A 357 -9.35 48.26 -33.35
N ARG A 358 -9.77 49.45 -32.93
CA ARG A 358 -9.21 50.20 -31.81
C ARG A 358 -9.89 49.78 -30.51
N GLY A 359 -9.13 49.72 -29.43
CA GLY A 359 -9.63 49.40 -28.09
C GLY A 359 -9.83 47.90 -27.87
N VAL A 360 -9.08 47.03 -28.55
CA VAL A 360 -9.08 45.60 -28.22
C VAL A 360 -8.24 45.38 -26.97
N LEU A 361 -8.77 44.61 -26.02
CA LEU A 361 -8.11 44.31 -24.75
C LEU A 361 -7.54 42.88 -24.77
N SER A 362 -6.25 42.76 -24.53
CA SER A 362 -5.50 41.51 -24.64
C SER A 362 -4.49 41.33 -23.50
N MET A 363 -4.17 40.09 -23.16
CA MET A 363 -3.15 39.75 -22.15
C MET A 363 -1.74 39.91 -22.71
N ALA A 364 -0.85 40.50 -21.91
CA ALA A 364 0.58 40.48 -22.20
C ALA A 364 1.20 39.16 -21.70
N ASN A 365 2.11 38.60 -22.48
CA ASN A 365 2.81 37.36 -22.16
C ASN A 365 4.28 37.42 -22.60
N SER A 366 5.10 36.51 -22.07
CA SER A 366 6.54 36.38 -22.39
C SER A 366 6.85 35.10 -23.18
N GLY A 367 5.81 34.49 -23.76
CA GLY A 367 5.87 33.20 -24.43
C GLY A 367 4.54 32.44 -24.27
N PRO A 368 4.41 31.27 -24.92
CA PRO A 368 3.19 30.48 -24.85
C PRO A 368 2.83 30.08 -23.42
N ASN A 369 1.57 30.26 -23.03
CA ASN A 369 0.98 29.90 -21.73
C ASN A 369 1.63 30.59 -20.52
N THR A 370 2.03 31.86 -20.68
CA THR A 370 2.67 32.65 -19.61
C THR A 370 1.89 33.88 -19.18
N ASN A 371 0.55 33.84 -19.27
CA ASN A 371 -0.29 34.97 -18.88
C ASN A 371 -0.27 35.20 -17.36
N LYS A 372 -0.16 36.46 -16.93
CA LYS A 372 -0.14 36.89 -15.52
C LYS A 372 -1.22 37.96 -15.25
N SER A 373 -0.85 39.14 -14.77
CA SER A 373 -1.77 40.29 -14.56
C SER A 373 -1.69 41.36 -15.64
N GLN A 374 -0.62 41.38 -16.43
CA GLN A 374 -0.37 42.44 -17.39
C GLN A 374 -1.29 42.34 -18.61
N PHE A 375 -1.78 43.48 -19.07
CA PHE A 375 -2.67 43.59 -20.22
C PHE A 375 -2.29 44.80 -21.08
N PHE A 376 -2.76 44.81 -22.32
CA PHE A 376 -2.61 45.95 -23.20
C PHE A 376 -3.91 46.24 -23.97
N LEU A 377 -4.04 47.51 -24.35
CA LEU A 377 -5.10 48.04 -25.21
C LEU A 377 -4.52 48.45 -26.54
N THR A 378 -5.16 48.05 -27.64
CA THR A 378 -4.69 48.42 -28.98
C THR A 378 -5.21 49.80 -29.41
N TYR A 379 -4.34 50.59 -30.05
CA TYR A 379 -4.75 51.85 -30.68
C TYR A 379 -5.21 51.67 -32.13
N ARG A 380 -4.78 50.57 -32.77
CA ARG A 380 -5.08 50.20 -34.16
C ARG A 380 -5.28 48.67 -34.25
N SER A 381 -5.83 48.21 -35.37
CA SER A 381 -5.81 46.79 -35.73
C SER A 381 -4.38 46.25 -35.84
N CYS A 382 -4.05 45.20 -35.08
CA CYS A 382 -2.74 44.59 -34.97
C CYS A 382 -2.79 43.07 -35.24
N ARG A 383 -3.08 42.67 -36.49
CA ARG A 383 -3.26 41.25 -36.87
C ARG A 383 -2.05 40.35 -36.62
N HIS A 384 -0.84 40.92 -36.49
CA HIS A 384 0.37 40.16 -36.19
C HIS A 384 0.45 39.63 -34.74
N LEU A 385 -0.47 40.09 -33.87
CA LEU A 385 -0.64 39.62 -32.49
C LEU A 385 -1.68 38.49 -32.38
N ASP A 386 -2.43 38.22 -33.46
CA ASP A 386 -3.42 37.15 -33.51
C ASP A 386 -2.75 35.78 -33.30
N GLY A 387 -3.32 34.96 -32.40
CA GLY A 387 -2.75 33.66 -32.04
C GLY A 387 -1.48 33.72 -31.19
N LYS A 388 -1.07 34.90 -30.74
CA LYS A 388 0.04 35.10 -29.78
C LYS A 388 -0.43 35.63 -28.45
N HIS A 389 -1.38 36.55 -28.46
CA HIS A 389 -1.94 37.16 -27.26
C HIS A 389 -3.43 36.83 -27.12
N THR A 390 -3.84 36.51 -25.90
CA THR A 390 -5.23 36.16 -25.58
C THR A 390 -6.06 37.44 -25.54
N VAL A 391 -6.96 37.61 -26.51
CA VAL A 391 -7.95 38.71 -26.54
C VAL A 391 -9.10 38.34 -25.59
N PHE A 392 -9.35 39.15 -24.57
CA PHE A 392 -10.37 38.85 -23.56
C PHE A 392 -11.42 39.94 -23.39
N GLY A 393 -11.31 41.07 -24.10
CA GLY A 393 -12.33 42.11 -24.07
C GLY A 393 -12.15 43.21 -25.10
N ARG A 394 -12.95 44.27 -24.96
CA ARG A 394 -12.82 45.51 -25.74
C ARG A 394 -13.29 46.73 -24.95
N VAL A 395 -12.85 47.91 -25.36
CA VAL A 395 -13.35 49.20 -24.87
C VAL A 395 -14.71 49.47 -25.49
N VAL A 396 -15.71 49.78 -24.66
CA VAL A 396 -17.07 50.15 -25.08
C VAL A 396 -17.41 51.61 -24.79
N GLY A 397 -16.65 52.26 -23.92
CA GLY A 397 -16.81 53.68 -23.60
C GLY A 397 -15.50 54.27 -23.10
N GLY A 398 -15.25 55.55 -23.38
CA GLY A 398 -13.96 56.18 -23.10
C GLY A 398 -12.94 56.07 -24.23
N LEU A 399 -13.39 56.01 -25.49
CA LEU A 399 -12.46 56.10 -26.63
C LEU A 399 -11.74 57.45 -26.69
N ASP A 400 -12.37 58.50 -26.17
CA ASP A 400 -11.78 59.84 -26.05
C ASP A 400 -10.62 59.82 -25.04
N THR A 401 -10.81 59.15 -23.90
CA THR A 401 -9.77 58.91 -22.89
C THR A 401 -8.60 58.11 -23.45
N LEU A 402 -8.89 57.04 -24.19
CA LEU A 402 -7.85 56.26 -24.88
C LEU A 402 -7.08 57.12 -25.90
N SER A 403 -7.75 58.08 -26.54
CA SER A 403 -7.10 58.99 -27.49
C SER A 403 -6.26 60.06 -26.80
N ALA A 404 -6.68 60.56 -25.64
CA ALA A 404 -5.85 61.43 -24.80
C ALA A 404 -4.59 60.71 -24.31
N MET A 405 -4.72 59.46 -23.85
CA MET A 405 -3.59 58.61 -23.43
C MET A 405 -2.60 58.34 -24.57
N GLU A 406 -3.05 58.29 -25.82
CA GLU A 406 -2.17 58.14 -27.00
C GLU A 406 -1.39 59.42 -27.34
N GLN A 407 -1.94 60.58 -27.01
CA GLN A 407 -1.30 61.87 -27.29
C GLN A 407 -0.14 62.19 -26.34
N VAL A 408 -0.06 61.50 -25.19
CA VAL A 408 1.06 61.66 -24.25
C VAL A 408 2.39 61.32 -24.93
N GLU A 409 3.41 62.15 -24.71
CA GLU A 409 4.75 61.91 -25.22
C GLU A 409 5.46 60.81 -24.41
N VAL A 410 6.33 60.05 -25.08
CA VAL A 410 7.00 58.88 -24.50
C VAL A 410 8.52 59.05 -24.56
N ASP A 411 9.20 58.52 -23.55
CA ASP A 411 10.67 58.48 -23.49
C ASP A 411 11.23 57.36 -24.40
N ASN A 412 12.56 57.32 -24.54
CA ASN A 412 13.31 56.34 -25.34
C ASN A 412 13.08 54.87 -24.95
N LYS A 413 12.46 54.60 -23.79
CA LYS A 413 12.07 53.26 -23.30
C LYS A 413 10.58 52.96 -23.49
N ASP A 414 9.89 53.73 -24.32
CA ASP A 414 8.43 53.68 -24.53
C ASP A 414 7.60 53.99 -23.26
N CYS A 415 8.22 54.54 -22.21
CA CYS A 415 7.53 54.96 -20.99
C CYS A 415 6.87 56.34 -21.20
N PRO A 416 5.59 56.55 -20.88
CA PRO A 416 4.96 57.88 -20.89
C PRO A 416 5.71 58.87 -20.00
N ILE A 417 5.92 60.11 -20.49
CA ILE A 417 6.54 61.20 -19.73
C ILE A 417 5.59 61.68 -18.63
N GLU A 418 4.31 61.80 -18.96
CA GLU A 418 3.25 62.00 -17.98
C GLU A 418 2.73 60.64 -17.55
N ASP A 419 2.85 60.34 -16.25
CA ASP A 419 2.41 59.06 -15.70
C ASP A 419 0.89 58.87 -15.89
N ILE A 420 0.52 57.84 -16.65
CA ILE A 420 -0.87 57.42 -16.81
C ILE A 420 -1.16 56.36 -15.76
N VAL A 421 -2.04 56.67 -14.81
CA VAL A 421 -2.30 55.83 -13.63
C VAL A 421 -3.76 55.41 -13.58
N ILE A 422 -4.00 54.15 -13.24
CA ILE A 422 -5.32 53.63 -12.89
C ILE A 422 -5.56 53.98 -11.43
N GLU A 423 -6.41 54.96 -11.16
CA GLU A 423 -6.75 55.36 -9.79
C GLU A 423 -7.60 54.29 -9.10
N LYS A 424 -8.58 53.74 -9.81
CA LYS A 424 -9.49 52.74 -9.26
C LYS A 424 -10.09 51.83 -10.34
N ALA A 425 -10.09 50.53 -10.09
CA ALA A 425 -10.86 49.57 -10.89
C ALA A 425 -12.23 49.29 -10.24
N GLN A 426 -13.32 49.43 -11.00
CA GLN A 426 -14.68 49.16 -10.53
C GLN A 426 -15.33 48.09 -11.41
N VAL A 427 -15.77 46.99 -10.81
CA VAL A 427 -16.53 45.93 -11.49
C VAL A 427 -18.03 46.29 -11.42
N PHE A 428 -18.69 46.40 -12.57
CA PHE A 428 -20.12 46.73 -12.64
C PHE A 428 -21.01 45.50 -12.75
N VAL A 429 -20.58 44.51 -13.54
CA VAL A 429 -21.33 43.29 -13.79
C VAL A 429 -20.36 42.14 -13.68
N ASP A 430 -20.52 41.33 -12.62
CA ASP A 430 -19.80 40.07 -12.46
C ASP A 430 -20.69 38.86 -12.80
N PRO A 431 -20.51 38.23 -13.98
CA PRO A 431 -21.27 37.05 -14.34
C PRO A 431 -20.78 35.78 -13.62
N TYR A 432 -19.63 35.82 -12.94
CA TYR A 432 -19.04 34.68 -12.26
C TYR A 432 -19.63 34.45 -10.87
N VAL A 433 -20.11 35.49 -10.18
CA VAL A 433 -20.79 35.35 -8.87
C VAL A 433 -22.14 34.65 -9.04
N GLU A 434 -22.92 35.06 -10.04
CA GLU A 434 -24.20 34.41 -10.35
C GLU A 434 -24.03 32.93 -10.69
N ALA A 435 -22.96 32.58 -11.42
CA ALA A 435 -22.66 31.20 -11.78
C ALA A 435 -22.28 30.35 -10.55
N ASP A 436 -21.52 30.91 -9.60
CA ASP A 436 -21.16 30.23 -8.35
C ASP A 436 -22.39 29.97 -7.47
N GLU A 437 -23.27 30.95 -7.35
CA GLU A 437 -24.51 30.82 -6.57
C GLU A 437 -25.44 29.74 -7.15
N GLN A 438 -25.64 29.73 -8.47
CA GLN A 438 -26.44 28.71 -9.15
C GLN A 438 -25.87 27.30 -8.93
N LEU A 439 -24.55 27.17 -9.06
CA LEU A 439 -23.85 25.91 -8.88
C LEU A 439 -23.90 25.42 -7.42
N ALA A 440 -23.84 26.32 -6.45
CA ALA A 440 -24.00 26.00 -5.03
C ALA A 440 -25.42 25.48 -4.73
N VAL A 441 -26.45 26.11 -5.30
CA VAL A 441 -27.85 25.67 -5.15
C VAL A 441 -28.04 24.28 -5.76
N GLU A 442 -27.60 24.07 -7.00
CA GLU A 442 -27.71 22.76 -7.67
C GLU A 442 -26.98 21.65 -6.91
N ARG A 443 -25.77 21.92 -6.38
CA ARG A 443 -25.03 20.96 -5.55
C ARG A 443 -25.76 20.62 -4.25
N ALA A 444 -26.35 21.62 -3.59
CA ALA A 444 -27.12 21.40 -2.37
C ALA A 444 -28.39 20.57 -2.61
N GLU A 445 -29.06 20.74 -3.75
CA GLU A 445 -30.22 19.94 -4.13
C GLU A 445 -29.84 18.49 -4.46
N ASP A 446 -28.75 18.28 -5.19
CA ASP A 446 -28.28 16.94 -5.57
C ASP A 446 -27.77 16.16 -4.34
N LEU A 447 -27.16 16.84 -3.35
CA LEU A 447 -26.81 16.25 -2.04
C LEU A 447 -28.05 15.77 -1.29
N LYS A 448 -29.08 16.62 -1.16
CA LYS A 448 -30.35 16.24 -0.51
C LYS A 448 -31.00 15.05 -1.21
N ARG A 449 -30.94 14.99 -2.54
CA ARG A 449 -31.46 13.86 -3.32
C ARG A 449 -30.68 12.57 -3.03
N LYS A 450 -29.34 12.62 -3.02
CA LYS A 450 -28.50 11.45 -2.68
C LYS A 450 -28.75 10.95 -1.27
N GLU A 451 -28.93 11.85 -0.29
CA GLU A 451 -29.27 11.49 1.08
C GLU A 451 -30.64 10.79 1.17
N ALA A 452 -31.64 11.27 0.43
CA ALA A 452 -32.95 10.63 0.36
C ALA A 452 -32.88 9.23 -0.30
N GLU A 453 -32.17 9.10 -1.43
CA GLU A 453 -31.96 7.82 -2.13
C GLU A 453 -31.17 6.83 -1.25
N ALA A 454 -30.18 7.31 -0.47
CA ALA A 454 -29.42 6.48 0.48
C ALA A 454 -30.30 6.02 1.67
N ALA A 455 -31.19 6.88 2.16
CA ALA A 455 -32.14 6.51 3.22
C ALA A 455 -33.17 5.48 2.75
N GLU A 456 -33.60 5.54 1.49
CA GLU A 456 -34.53 4.56 0.90
C GLU A 456 -33.86 3.22 0.55
N SER A 457 -32.59 3.24 0.14
CA SER A 457 -31.82 2.04 -0.25
C SER A 457 -31.08 1.36 0.90
N ALA A 458 -31.09 1.95 2.11
CA ALA A 458 -30.54 1.33 3.30
C ALA A 458 -31.18 -0.05 3.53
N PRO A 459 -30.39 -1.15 3.53
CA PRO A 459 -30.95 -2.46 3.77
C PRO A 459 -31.55 -2.46 5.18
N LYS A 460 -32.87 -2.67 5.30
CA LYS A 460 -33.46 -3.11 6.56
C LYS A 460 -32.72 -4.39 6.93
N LEU A 461 -31.77 -4.30 7.87
CA LEU A 461 -31.03 -5.42 8.43
C LEU A 461 -32.05 -6.37 9.06
N ARG A 462 -32.64 -7.24 8.25
CA ARG A 462 -33.26 -8.46 8.75
C ARG A 462 -32.09 -9.29 9.27
N ALA A 463 -31.93 -9.32 10.58
CA ALA A 463 -31.02 -10.23 11.25
C ALA A 463 -31.26 -11.63 10.69
N VAL A 464 -30.36 -12.11 9.83
CA VAL A 464 -30.39 -13.49 9.35
C VAL A 464 -29.86 -14.31 10.52
N PRO A 465 -30.67 -15.17 11.17
CA PRO A 465 -30.17 -16.02 12.23
C PRO A 465 -29.06 -16.91 11.66
N ASN A 466 -27.97 -17.02 12.41
CA ASN A 466 -26.74 -17.73 12.06
C ASN A 466 -27.04 -19.23 11.83
N GLN A 467 -27.51 -19.58 10.63
CA GLN A 467 -27.76 -20.96 10.23
C GLN A 467 -26.48 -21.54 9.60
N PRO A 468 -26.09 -22.77 9.97
CA PRO A 468 -24.92 -23.42 9.39
C PRO A 468 -25.11 -23.63 7.88
N LEU A 469 -24.04 -23.37 7.11
CA LEU A 469 -24.02 -23.47 5.64
C LEU A 469 -24.51 -24.85 5.19
N ARG A 470 -25.69 -24.90 4.55
CA ARG A 470 -26.23 -26.14 3.98
C ARG A 470 -25.49 -26.47 2.69
N ALA A 471 -24.98 -27.69 2.61
CA ALA A 471 -24.40 -28.23 1.40
C ALA A 471 -25.52 -28.73 0.46
N PHE A 472 -25.59 -28.18 -0.75
CA PHE A 472 -26.61 -28.52 -1.74
C PHE A 472 -26.14 -29.62 -2.71
N HIS A 473 -24.83 -29.83 -2.91
CA HIS A 473 -24.24 -30.87 -3.77
C HIS A 473 -22.94 -31.43 -3.18
N SER A 474 -22.37 -32.50 -3.75
CA SER A 474 -21.01 -32.99 -3.43
C SER A 474 -20.03 -32.64 -4.56
N GLY A 475 -19.12 -31.69 -4.33
CA GLY A 475 -18.12 -31.25 -5.31
C GLY A 475 -17.84 -29.75 -5.24
N VAL A 476 -17.15 -29.21 -6.24
CA VAL A 476 -16.96 -27.75 -6.41
C VAL A 476 -18.33 -27.10 -6.62
N GLY A 477 -18.66 -26.06 -5.85
CA GLY A 477 -19.99 -25.44 -5.85
C GLY A 477 -20.95 -25.95 -4.75
N LYS A 478 -20.43 -26.69 -3.75
CA LYS A 478 -21.18 -27.31 -2.64
C LYS A 478 -22.22 -26.42 -1.95
N TYR A 479 -22.01 -25.11 -1.90
CA TYR A 479 -22.83 -24.16 -1.14
C TYR A 479 -23.70 -23.24 -2.02
N ILE A 480 -23.72 -23.47 -3.34
CA ILE A 480 -24.53 -22.68 -4.27
C ILE A 480 -25.94 -23.28 -4.30
N ASN A 481 -26.95 -22.48 -3.92
CA ASN A 481 -28.33 -22.91 -3.93
C ASN A 481 -28.91 -22.85 -5.38
N PRO A 482 -29.35 -23.97 -5.98
CA PRO A 482 -29.86 -23.97 -7.35
C PRO A 482 -31.16 -23.15 -7.51
N GLN A 483 -31.94 -22.96 -6.44
CA GLN A 483 -33.18 -22.19 -6.50
C GLN A 483 -32.94 -20.67 -6.66
N THR A 484 -31.81 -20.16 -6.19
CA THR A 484 -31.47 -18.72 -6.32
C THR A 484 -31.04 -18.32 -7.72
N LEU A 485 -30.63 -19.29 -8.57
CA LEU A 485 -30.27 -19.04 -9.96
C LEU A 485 -31.52 -18.84 -10.84
N ASN A 486 -32.60 -19.61 -10.60
CA ASN A 486 -33.85 -19.49 -11.37
C ASN A 486 -34.70 -18.27 -10.98
N SER A 487 -34.49 -17.67 -9.81
CA SER A 487 -35.24 -16.47 -9.39
C SER A 487 -34.81 -15.18 -10.08
N LYS A 488 -33.65 -15.15 -10.76
CA LYS A 488 -33.15 -13.95 -11.44
C LYS A 488 -33.75 -13.72 -12.85
N GLU A 489 -34.41 -14.70 -13.45
CA GLU A 489 -35.04 -14.53 -14.78
C GLU A 489 -36.41 -13.82 -14.75
N LYS A 490 -36.97 -13.51 -13.57
CA LYS A 490 -38.33 -12.92 -13.46
C LYS A 490 -38.40 -11.46 -12.97
N LEU A 491 -37.28 -10.74 -12.88
CA LEU A 491 -37.24 -9.39 -12.29
C LEU A 491 -36.70 -8.28 -13.20
N VAL A 492 -36.77 -8.44 -14.53
CA VAL A 492 -36.51 -7.35 -15.49
C VAL A 492 -37.54 -7.36 -16.62
N THR A 493 -38.76 -6.92 -16.33
CA THR A 493 -39.71 -6.43 -17.36
C THR A 493 -40.54 -5.29 -16.78
N SER A 494 -39.96 -4.10 -16.68
CA SER A 494 -40.72 -2.83 -16.71
C SER A 494 -39.81 -1.66 -17.11
N SER A 495 -39.56 -1.53 -18.40
CA SER A 495 -39.25 -0.25 -19.05
C SER A 495 -39.47 -0.43 -20.55
N GLU A 496 -40.59 0.09 -21.07
CA GLU A 496 -40.85 0.18 -22.50
C GLU A 496 -39.77 1.00 -23.21
N PRO A 497 -39.40 0.61 -24.43
CA PRO A 497 -39.07 1.60 -25.44
C PRO A 497 -39.89 1.42 -26.71
N VAL A 498 -40.33 2.58 -27.19
CA VAL A 498 -41.01 2.92 -28.44
C VAL A 498 -40.60 2.07 -29.64
N ALA A 499 -41.61 1.55 -30.34
CA ALA A 499 -41.49 0.74 -31.54
C ALA A 499 -40.82 1.45 -32.73
N LYS A 500 -39.78 0.84 -33.30
CA LYS A 500 -39.42 0.97 -34.72
C LYS A 500 -39.09 -0.41 -35.31
N LYS A 501 -39.57 -0.61 -36.54
CA LYS A 501 -39.73 -1.89 -37.26
C LYS A 501 -38.42 -2.67 -37.49
N LYS A 502 -38.54 -3.99 -37.39
CA LYS A 502 -37.54 -5.03 -37.71
C LYS A 502 -37.02 -4.98 -39.16
N LYS A 503 -35.74 -5.33 -39.33
CA LYS A 503 -35.24 -6.10 -40.49
C LYS A 503 -34.34 -7.22 -39.96
N ASP A 504 -34.75 -8.47 -40.15
CA ASP A 504 -34.01 -9.67 -39.80
C ASP A 504 -32.79 -9.82 -40.73
N VAL A 505 -31.60 -9.95 -40.15
CA VAL A 505 -30.46 -10.63 -40.78
C VAL A 505 -29.84 -11.51 -39.71
N GLY A 506 -30.09 -12.81 -39.81
CA GLY A 506 -29.54 -13.81 -38.89
C GLY A 506 -28.06 -14.08 -39.16
N TYR A 507 -27.25 -14.03 -38.11
CA TYR A 507 -25.96 -14.70 -38.05
C TYR A 507 -25.84 -15.34 -36.66
N GLN A 508 -25.98 -16.66 -36.61
CA GLN A 508 -25.67 -17.49 -35.43
C GLN A 508 -24.17 -17.79 -35.44
N PHE A 509 -23.45 -17.39 -34.40
CA PHE A 509 -22.07 -17.85 -34.16
C PHE A 509 -22.11 -19.25 -33.54
N SER A 510 -21.47 -20.21 -34.21
CA SER A 510 -21.28 -21.58 -33.74
C SER A 510 -20.05 -21.72 -32.85
N ASN A 511 -20.20 -22.60 -31.86
CA ASN A 511 -19.28 -23.08 -30.82
C ASN A 511 -17.77 -23.18 -31.20
N PHE A 512 -16.89 -22.71 -30.31
CA PHE A 512 -15.42 -22.65 -30.46
C PHE A 512 -14.71 -23.87 -29.82
N SER A 513 -15.19 -25.09 -30.06
CA SER A 513 -14.62 -26.31 -29.43
C SER A 513 -13.39 -26.88 -30.14
N SER A 514 -12.67 -26.08 -30.93
CA SER A 514 -11.34 -26.44 -31.43
C SER A 514 -10.51 -25.19 -31.59
N TRP A 515 -9.94 -24.70 -30.50
CA TRP A 515 -8.71 -23.92 -30.54
C TRP A 515 -7.75 -24.40 -29.46
#